data_AF-A0A7S4FW38-F1
#
_entry.id   AF-A0A7S4FW38-F1
#
_cell.length_a   1.000
_cell.length_b   1.000
_cell.length_c   1.000
_cell.angle_alpha   90.00
_cell.angle_beta   90.00
_cell.angle_gamma   90.00
#
_symmetry.space_group_name_H-M   'P 1'
#
loop_
_entity.id
_entity.type
_entity.pdbx_description
1 polymer ?
#
loop_
_entity_poly.entity_id
_entity_poly.type
_entity_poly.pdbx_seq_one_letter_code
_entity_poly.pdbx_strand_id
1 'polypeptide(L)'
;MASENLLREIYCYRMRTGDYSPQGLLQIAKDYSEDELVVSRKAAAQTAKEKAKAGVLTADDVLQINLREITSTLLGKDGEGIALTTYDGPLPPKEFTEQGDDGFTFLGPDDYVRLRLMTKVDWYQRRAETLQVQLNALQAGIICCTTLGTVFAALAAYKFESYQAWVAFTTCLVNSLTRYLDYSRTEWSLKKYNRTHHYLMNVRYWWSSLDSGADSLKKRNRLVSLTEDFISEEVDAWGQQMQKAFVKQKNEQKQQNEELMATLKAQEGYKNAMKELGMEWLDTESVMAAINDPKGPEAQKLFGKLADAASQLGGLQEAKNKVEEVVAKVEGVADKVAGEVDSALDKAEDLIAHVEREWESRLKMIKNAAMGWADKVPQALEEWLTSADIRDKFFVNLPELTTTFGYLEVLEVGRKMGPAY
;
A
#
# COMPACT_ATOMS: atom_id res chain seq x y z
N MET A 1 -9.54 -7.07 1.37
CA MET A 1 -10.81 -6.68 2.02
C MET A 1 -11.75 -7.86 2.17
N ALA A 2 -12.27 -8.43 1.09
CA ALA A 2 -13.24 -9.53 1.22
C ALA A 2 -12.68 -10.80 1.89
N SER A 3 -11.40 -11.12 1.66
CA SER A 3 -10.72 -12.20 2.38
C SER A 3 -10.75 -12.00 3.89
N GLU A 4 -10.48 -10.78 4.38
CA GLU A 4 -10.56 -10.48 5.82
C GLU A 4 -11.99 -10.52 6.36
N ASN A 5 -12.97 -10.09 5.58
CA ASN A 5 -14.38 -10.22 5.97
C ASN A 5 -14.79 -11.70 6.07
N LEU A 6 -14.36 -12.55 5.14
CA LEU A 6 -14.59 -14.00 5.21
C LEU A 6 -13.93 -14.60 6.46
N LEU A 7 -12.67 -14.23 6.73
CA LEU A 7 -11.97 -14.69 7.93
C LEU A 7 -12.70 -14.26 9.20
N ARG A 8 -13.12 -12.99 9.28
CA ARG A 8 -13.91 -12.47 10.39
C ARG A 8 -15.15 -13.32 10.63
N GLU A 9 -15.94 -13.61 9.59
CA GLU A 9 -17.14 -14.44 9.72
C GLU A 9 -16.82 -15.85 10.23
N ILE A 10 -15.79 -16.48 9.69
CA ILE A 10 -15.34 -17.82 10.11
C ILE A 10 -14.94 -17.82 11.60
N TYR A 11 -14.14 -16.86 12.04
CA TYR A 11 -13.69 -16.79 13.43
C TYR A 11 -14.84 -16.46 14.39
N CYS A 12 -15.73 -15.53 14.03
CA CYS A 12 -16.93 -15.22 14.81
C CYS A 12 -17.84 -16.45 14.96
N TYR A 13 -18.02 -17.20 13.88
CA TYR A 13 -18.78 -18.45 13.87
C TYR A 13 -18.15 -19.51 14.80
N ARG A 14 -16.83 -19.73 14.68
CA ARG A 14 -16.09 -20.72 15.49
C ARG A 14 -16.04 -20.35 16.98
N MET A 15 -16.09 -19.06 17.30
CA MET A 15 -16.14 -18.56 18.68
C MET A 15 -17.57 -18.51 19.27
N ARG A 16 -18.61 -18.71 18.44
CA ARG A 16 -20.03 -18.52 18.81
C ARG A 16 -20.30 -17.13 19.41
N THR A 17 -19.68 -16.10 18.83
CA THR A 17 -19.77 -14.71 19.30
C THR A 17 -20.57 -13.82 18.34
N GLY A 18 -21.04 -12.67 18.84
CA GLY A 18 -21.81 -11.72 18.04
C GLY A 18 -23.11 -12.34 17.51
N ASP A 19 -23.31 -12.26 16.20
CA ASP A 19 -24.47 -12.80 15.47
C ASP A 19 -24.61 -14.32 15.60
N TYR A 20 -23.50 -15.02 15.83
CA TYR A 20 -23.46 -16.47 16.00
C TYR A 20 -23.68 -16.94 17.44
N SER A 21 -23.78 -16.00 18.39
CA SER A 21 -24.12 -16.32 19.77
C SER A 21 -25.61 -16.63 19.90
N PRO A 22 -26.05 -17.38 20.93
CA PRO A 22 -27.49 -17.64 21.14
C PRO A 22 -28.33 -16.36 21.22
N GLN A 23 -27.77 -15.29 21.77
CA GLN A 23 -28.41 -13.97 21.87
C GLN A 23 -28.46 -13.26 20.52
N GLY A 24 -27.38 -13.36 19.73
CA GLY A 24 -27.33 -12.84 18.36
C GLY A 24 -28.35 -13.51 17.45
N LEU A 25 -28.44 -14.84 17.50
CA LEU A 25 -29.45 -15.59 16.74
C LEU A 25 -30.88 -15.17 17.10
N LEU A 26 -31.17 -14.96 18.38
CA LEU A 26 -32.47 -14.45 18.82
C LEU A 26 -32.73 -13.01 18.35
N GLN A 27 -31.71 -12.16 18.33
CA GLN A 27 -31.83 -10.79 17.86
C GLN A 27 -32.08 -10.76 16.35
N ILE A 28 -31.29 -11.49 15.57
CA ILE A 28 -31.47 -11.66 14.12
C ILE A 28 -32.86 -12.22 13.80
N ALA A 29 -33.34 -13.19 14.57
CA ALA A 29 -34.68 -13.75 14.42
C ALA A 29 -35.78 -12.69 14.62
N LYS A 30 -35.58 -11.75 15.56
CA LYS A 30 -36.50 -10.62 15.78
C LYS A 30 -36.38 -9.59 14.67
N ASP A 31 -35.17 -9.21 14.29
CA ASP A 31 -34.93 -8.18 13.28
C ASP A 31 -35.49 -8.60 11.92
N TYR A 32 -35.39 -9.89 11.55
CA TYR A 32 -36.04 -10.41 10.35
C TYR A 32 -37.56 -10.37 10.40
N SER A 33 -38.18 -10.30 11.58
CA SER A 33 -39.64 -10.28 11.70
C SER A 33 -40.25 -8.94 11.28
N GLU A 34 -39.49 -7.84 11.37
CA GLU A 34 -39.91 -6.50 10.99
C GLU A 34 -39.41 -6.15 9.57
N ASP A 35 -40.25 -5.54 8.75
CA ASP A 35 -40.06 -5.41 7.30
C ASP A 35 -38.93 -4.45 6.90
N GLU A 36 -37.78 -4.98 6.44
CA GLU A 36 -36.93 -4.34 5.42
C GLU A 36 -35.85 -5.31 4.89
N LEU A 37 -36.02 -5.82 3.66
CA LEU A 37 -35.01 -6.63 2.98
C LEU A 37 -34.67 -6.05 1.61
N VAL A 38 -33.41 -5.61 1.48
CA VAL A 38 -32.76 -5.27 0.21
C VAL A 38 -32.93 -6.43 -0.77
N VAL A 39 -33.30 -6.12 -2.02
CA VAL A 39 -33.78 -7.08 -3.03
C VAL A 39 -32.87 -8.30 -3.26
N SER A 40 -31.54 -8.16 -3.07
CA SER A 40 -30.57 -9.26 -3.20
C SER A 40 -30.58 -10.27 -2.04
N ARG A 41 -31.18 -9.93 -0.90
CA ARG A 41 -31.25 -10.77 0.30
C ARG A 41 -32.52 -11.63 0.36
N LYS A 42 -33.54 -11.34 -0.46
CA LYS A 42 -34.90 -11.85 -0.26
C LYS A 42 -35.01 -13.36 -0.13
N ALA A 43 -34.42 -14.15 -1.04
CA ALA A 43 -34.61 -15.61 -1.00
C ALA A 43 -33.94 -16.29 0.22
N ALA A 44 -32.66 -16.02 0.46
CA ALA A 44 -31.93 -16.60 1.58
C ALA A 44 -32.45 -16.07 2.93
N ALA A 45 -32.75 -14.77 3.00
CA ALA A 45 -33.31 -14.17 4.20
C ALA A 45 -34.75 -14.61 4.46
N GLN A 46 -35.54 -14.95 3.43
CA GLN A 46 -36.89 -15.50 3.61
C GLN A 46 -36.84 -16.90 4.20
N THR A 47 -35.94 -17.76 3.71
CA THR A 47 -35.70 -19.07 4.34
C THR A 47 -35.21 -18.92 5.78
N ALA A 48 -34.30 -17.97 6.05
CA ALA A 48 -33.83 -17.68 7.40
C ALA A 48 -34.94 -17.16 8.30
N LYS A 49 -35.81 -16.27 7.79
CA LYS A 49 -36.98 -15.71 8.48
C LYS A 49 -37.99 -16.80 8.84
N GLU A 50 -38.22 -17.76 7.94
CA GLU A 50 -39.07 -18.93 8.20
C GLU A 50 -38.48 -19.82 9.30
N LYS A 51 -37.19 -20.14 9.22
CA LYS A 51 -36.49 -20.91 10.27
C LYS A 51 -36.47 -20.17 11.61
N ALA A 52 -36.25 -18.85 11.59
CA ALA A 52 -36.27 -17.98 12.75
C ALA A 52 -37.65 -17.96 13.43
N LYS A 53 -38.73 -17.79 12.65
CA LYS A 53 -40.11 -17.88 13.15
C LYS A 53 -40.42 -19.25 13.76
N ALA A 54 -39.85 -20.30 13.21
CA ALA A 54 -39.96 -21.65 13.74
C ALA A 54 -39.05 -21.92 14.96
N GLY A 55 -38.16 -20.99 15.34
CA GLY A 55 -37.19 -21.17 16.41
C GLY A 55 -36.05 -22.15 16.06
N VAL A 56 -35.82 -22.42 14.78
CA VAL A 56 -34.85 -23.40 14.24
C VAL A 56 -33.69 -22.71 13.52
N LEU A 57 -33.52 -21.38 13.65
CA LEU A 57 -32.40 -20.69 13.02
C LEU A 57 -31.09 -21.15 13.67
N THR A 58 -30.22 -21.77 12.88
CA THR A 58 -28.91 -22.24 13.34
C THR A 58 -27.82 -21.22 13.01
N ALA A 59 -26.70 -21.28 13.72
CA ALA A 59 -25.54 -20.47 13.38
C ALA A 59 -24.95 -20.82 11.99
N ASP A 60 -25.16 -22.04 11.51
CA ASP A 60 -24.74 -22.47 10.17
C ASP A 60 -25.55 -21.75 9.09
N ASP A 61 -26.86 -21.57 9.32
CA ASP A 61 -27.72 -20.79 8.43
C ASP A 61 -27.25 -19.34 8.31
N VAL A 62 -26.92 -18.71 9.45
CA VAL A 62 -26.40 -17.33 9.47
C VAL A 62 -25.06 -17.24 8.74
N LEU A 63 -24.16 -18.21 8.93
CA LEU A 63 -22.87 -18.22 8.24
C LEU A 63 -23.07 -18.31 6.73
N GLN A 64 -23.94 -19.20 6.25
CA GLN A 64 -24.22 -19.33 4.82
C GLN A 64 -24.77 -18.03 4.21
N ILE A 65 -25.62 -17.31 4.94
CA ILE A 65 -26.17 -16.01 4.51
C ILE A 65 -25.03 -14.99 4.38
N ASN A 66 -24.18 -14.86 5.41
CA ASN A 66 -23.09 -13.88 5.42
C ASN A 66 -22.03 -14.21 4.34
N LEU A 67 -21.68 -15.48 4.16
CA LEU A 67 -20.75 -15.92 3.12
C LEU A 67 -21.29 -15.62 1.72
N ARG A 68 -22.58 -15.84 1.49
CA ARG A 68 -23.23 -15.52 0.21
C ARG A 68 -23.21 -14.02 -0.06
N GLU A 69 -23.42 -13.19 0.96
CA GLU A 69 -23.36 -11.74 0.83
C GLU A 69 -21.95 -11.29 0.43
N ILE A 70 -20.92 -11.74 1.15
CA ILE A 70 -19.52 -11.40 0.82
C ILE A 70 -19.16 -11.86 -0.59
N THR A 71 -19.58 -13.06 -0.98
CA THR A 71 -19.35 -13.60 -2.34
C THR A 71 -20.07 -12.77 -3.40
N SER A 72 -21.29 -12.31 -3.12
CA SER A 72 -22.05 -11.46 -4.05
C SER A 72 -21.42 -10.07 -4.23
N THR A 73 -20.87 -9.50 -3.15
CA THR A 73 -20.13 -8.23 -3.22
C THR A 73 -18.82 -8.42 -4.00
N LEU A 74 -18.16 -9.57 -3.85
CA LEU A 74 -16.93 -9.90 -4.57
C LEU A 74 -17.12 -10.07 -6.08
N LEU A 75 -18.17 -10.76 -6.50
CA LEU A 75 -18.43 -11.03 -7.92
C LEU A 75 -18.95 -9.81 -8.69
N GLY A 76 -19.28 -8.72 -7.98
CA GLY A 76 -19.93 -7.55 -8.55
C GLY A 76 -21.36 -7.86 -9.02
N LYS A 77 -22.14 -6.82 -9.28
CA LYS A 77 -23.50 -6.97 -9.83
C LYS A 77 -23.53 -7.26 -11.34
N ASP A 78 -22.43 -7.00 -12.03
CA ASP A 78 -22.41 -6.94 -13.50
C ASP A 78 -21.63 -8.08 -14.17
N GLY A 79 -21.18 -9.09 -13.43
CA GLY A 79 -20.53 -10.27 -14.00
C GLY A 79 -19.14 -10.04 -14.62
N GLU A 80 -18.66 -8.79 -14.70
CA GLU A 80 -17.27 -8.43 -15.02
C GLU A 80 -16.31 -8.68 -13.82
N GLY A 81 -16.63 -9.67 -13.00
CA GLY A 81 -15.89 -10.02 -11.80
C GLY A 81 -14.49 -10.54 -12.14
N ILE A 82 -13.54 -10.24 -11.24
CA ILE A 82 -12.20 -10.83 -11.21
C ILE A 82 -12.38 -12.35 -11.37
N ALA A 83 -11.74 -12.94 -12.37
CA ALA A 83 -11.77 -14.39 -12.57
C ALA A 83 -11.19 -15.06 -11.33
N LEU A 84 -12.07 -15.56 -10.45
CA LEU A 84 -11.66 -16.30 -9.28
C LEU A 84 -11.06 -17.61 -9.76
N THR A 85 -9.77 -17.81 -9.49
CA THR A 85 -9.13 -19.10 -9.71
C THR A 85 -9.76 -20.11 -8.75
N THR A 86 -10.17 -21.28 -9.28
CA THR A 86 -10.60 -22.40 -8.43
C THR A 86 -9.45 -22.79 -7.50
N TYR A 87 -9.75 -22.93 -6.21
CA TYR A 87 -8.77 -23.38 -5.23
C TYR A 87 -8.73 -24.90 -5.22
N ASP A 88 -7.65 -25.48 -5.77
CA ASP A 88 -7.44 -26.93 -5.84
C ASP A 88 -6.56 -27.48 -4.70
N GLY A 89 -6.26 -26.64 -3.69
CA GLY A 89 -5.45 -27.01 -2.54
C GLY A 89 -6.20 -27.81 -1.47
N PRO A 90 -5.49 -28.38 -0.48
CA PRO A 90 -6.13 -29.04 0.65
C PRO A 90 -6.95 -28.04 1.50
N LEU A 91 -8.06 -28.51 2.07
CA LEU A 91 -8.87 -27.74 3.02
C LEU A 91 -8.61 -28.27 4.45
N PRO A 92 -8.26 -27.40 5.42
CA PRO A 92 -8.10 -25.95 5.28
C PRO A 92 -6.77 -25.57 4.57
N PRO A 93 -6.64 -24.35 4.05
CA PRO A 93 -5.40 -23.88 3.44
C PRO A 93 -4.19 -24.07 4.37
N LYS A 94 -3.02 -24.35 3.78
CA LYS A 94 -1.77 -24.64 4.53
C LYS A 94 -1.43 -23.57 5.58
N GLU A 95 -1.75 -22.32 5.30
CA GLU A 95 -1.53 -21.18 6.20
C GLU A 95 -2.19 -21.36 7.58
N PHE A 96 -3.32 -22.09 7.65
CA PHE A 96 -3.99 -22.43 8.91
C PHE A 96 -3.30 -23.62 9.59
N THR A 97 -3.03 -24.69 8.83
CA THR A 97 -2.48 -25.92 9.40
C THR A 97 -1.06 -25.74 9.95
N GLU A 98 -0.25 -24.88 9.34
CA GLU A 98 1.09 -24.51 9.82
C GLU A 98 1.06 -23.82 11.20
N GLN A 99 -0.05 -23.18 11.54
CA GLN A 99 -0.27 -22.53 12.85
C GLN A 99 -0.87 -23.48 13.89
N GLY A 100 -1.09 -24.75 13.52
CA GLY A 100 -1.78 -25.72 14.36
C GLY A 100 -3.30 -25.48 14.46
N ASP A 101 -3.87 -24.78 13.48
CA ASP A 101 -5.32 -24.61 13.33
C ASP A 101 -5.87 -25.66 12.34
N ASP A 102 -6.89 -26.40 12.76
CA ASP A 102 -7.60 -27.33 11.89
C ASP A 102 -8.64 -26.63 11.00
N GLY A 103 -8.86 -25.33 11.21
CA GLY A 103 -9.77 -24.47 10.45
C GLY A 103 -11.26 -24.73 10.67
N PHE A 104 -11.64 -25.79 11.39
CA PHE A 104 -13.01 -26.28 11.47
C PHE A 104 -13.54 -26.39 12.90
N THR A 105 -12.69 -26.67 13.88
CA THR A 105 -13.12 -26.90 15.26
C THR A 105 -13.49 -25.60 15.95
N PHE A 106 -14.42 -25.68 16.92
CA PHE A 106 -14.77 -24.56 17.78
C PHE A 106 -13.53 -24.03 18.49
N LEU A 107 -13.40 -22.70 18.48
CA LEU A 107 -12.23 -22.05 19.05
C LEU A 107 -12.49 -21.70 20.51
N GLY A 108 -11.58 -22.09 21.40
CA GLY A 108 -11.49 -21.50 22.72
C GLY A 108 -11.01 -20.05 22.63
N PRO A 109 -11.26 -19.22 23.65
CA PRO A 109 -10.82 -17.82 23.61
C PRO A 109 -9.28 -17.69 23.58
N ASP A 110 -8.55 -18.57 24.25
CA ASP A 110 -7.08 -18.56 24.21
C ASP A 110 -6.55 -18.99 22.84
N ASP A 111 -7.21 -19.96 22.19
CA ASP A 111 -6.91 -20.34 20.81
C ASP A 111 -7.22 -19.20 19.83
N TYR A 112 -8.30 -18.45 20.05
CA TYR A 112 -8.58 -17.23 19.26
C TYR A 112 -7.48 -16.19 19.41
N VAL A 113 -7.02 -15.94 20.65
CA VAL A 113 -5.90 -15.02 20.88
C VAL A 113 -4.65 -15.50 20.15
N ARG A 114 -4.32 -16.78 20.25
CA ARG A 114 -3.13 -17.35 19.62
C ARG A 114 -3.20 -17.35 18.09
N LEU A 115 -4.29 -17.83 17.51
CA LEU A 115 -4.41 -18.10 16.07
C LEU A 115 -4.85 -16.88 15.25
N ARG A 116 -5.69 -16.01 15.83
CA ARG A 116 -6.21 -14.82 15.11
C ARG A 116 -5.52 -13.55 15.56
N LEU A 117 -5.58 -13.22 16.85
CA LEU A 117 -5.10 -11.94 17.36
C LEU A 117 -3.58 -11.81 17.22
N MET A 118 -2.82 -12.80 17.72
CA MET A 118 -1.35 -12.76 17.70
C MET A 118 -0.79 -12.85 16.28
N THR A 119 -1.34 -13.72 15.43
CA THR A 119 -0.96 -13.78 14.01
C THR A 119 -1.14 -12.41 13.32
N LYS A 120 -2.21 -11.68 13.63
CA LYS A 120 -2.41 -10.33 13.10
C LYS A 120 -1.46 -9.29 13.71
N VAL A 121 -1.21 -9.35 15.02
CA VAL A 121 -0.23 -8.50 15.70
C VAL A 121 1.15 -8.62 15.03
N ASP A 122 1.61 -9.85 14.81
CA ASP A 122 2.90 -10.15 14.19
C ASP A 122 2.94 -9.69 12.74
N TRP A 123 1.85 -9.91 11.98
CA TRP A 123 1.73 -9.44 10.61
C TRP A 123 1.85 -7.91 10.51
N TYR A 124 1.10 -7.17 11.34
CA TYR A 124 1.16 -5.71 11.36
C TYR A 124 2.54 -5.18 11.77
N GLN A 125 3.19 -5.83 12.74
CA GLN A 125 4.54 -5.47 13.17
C GLN A 125 5.54 -5.65 12.03
N ARG A 126 5.63 -6.85 11.43
CA ARG A 126 6.56 -7.12 10.32
C ARG A 126 6.31 -6.19 9.14
N ARG A 127 5.04 -5.89 8.86
CA ARG A 127 4.67 -4.99 7.77
C ARG A 127 5.11 -3.55 8.06
N ALA A 128 4.94 -3.08 9.28
CA ALA A 128 5.43 -1.77 9.71
C ALA A 128 6.97 -1.69 9.62
N GLU A 129 7.69 -2.71 10.09
CA GLU A 129 9.15 -2.77 10.01
C GLU A 129 9.63 -2.72 8.55
N THR A 130 9.00 -3.50 7.66
CA THR A 130 9.34 -3.49 6.22
C THR A 130 9.13 -2.11 5.60
N LEU A 131 8.00 -1.46 5.88
CA LEU A 131 7.71 -0.13 5.37
C LEU A 131 8.66 0.92 5.93
N GLN A 132 9.07 0.79 7.19
CA GLN A 132 10.05 1.68 7.79
C GLN A 132 11.41 1.57 7.08
N VAL A 133 11.85 0.34 6.77
CA VAL A 133 13.08 0.11 6.02
C VAL A 133 12.98 0.71 4.61
N GLN A 134 11.86 0.51 3.91
CA GLN A 134 11.63 1.11 2.59
C GLN A 134 11.64 2.64 2.64
N LEU A 135 10.97 3.24 3.64
CA LEU A 135 10.95 4.69 3.83
C LEU A 135 12.36 5.24 4.07
N ASN A 136 13.12 4.60 4.97
CA ASN A 136 14.48 5.00 5.28
C ASN A 136 15.40 4.88 4.07
N ALA A 137 15.27 3.82 3.28
CA ALA A 137 16.06 3.61 2.06
C ALA A 137 15.76 4.70 1.01
N LEU A 138 14.49 5.02 0.78
CA LEU A 138 14.10 6.10 -0.15
C LEU A 138 14.59 7.47 0.32
N GLN A 139 14.44 7.78 1.61
CA GLN A 139 14.94 9.04 2.18
C GLN A 139 16.45 9.15 2.09
N ALA A 140 17.18 8.07 2.39
CA ALA A 140 18.63 8.02 2.21
C ALA A 140 19.01 8.26 0.75
N GLY A 141 18.32 7.63 -0.20
CA GLY A 141 18.51 7.85 -1.63
C GLY A 141 18.33 9.31 -2.05
N ILE A 142 17.27 9.98 -1.55
CA ILE A 142 17.01 11.40 -1.81
C ILE A 142 18.14 12.28 -1.25
N ILE A 143 18.57 12.04 0.00
CA ILE A 143 19.65 12.80 0.64
C ILE A 143 20.97 12.62 -0.12
N CYS A 144 21.30 11.39 -0.52
CA CYS A 144 22.48 11.09 -1.32
C CYS A 144 22.46 11.83 -2.67
N CYS A 145 21.35 11.74 -3.41
CA CYS A 145 21.21 12.41 -4.71
C CYS A 145 21.27 13.94 -4.59
N THR A 146 20.66 14.50 -3.54
CA THR A 146 20.69 15.95 -3.26
C THR A 146 22.11 16.42 -2.93
N THR A 147 22.86 15.64 -2.14
CA THR A 147 24.25 15.93 -1.78
C THR A 147 25.15 15.85 -3.00
N LEU A 148 25.00 14.81 -3.83
CA LEU A 148 25.73 14.66 -5.08
C LEU A 148 25.43 15.79 -6.08
N GLY A 149 24.15 16.17 -6.22
CA GLY A 149 23.74 17.30 -7.05
C GLY A 149 24.41 18.61 -6.61
N THR A 150 24.51 18.83 -5.29
CA THR A 150 25.21 20.00 -4.72
C THR A 150 26.72 19.98 -5.04
N VAL A 151 27.38 18.82 -4.92
CA VAL A 151 28.80 18.66 -5.27
C VAL A 151 29.03 18.90 -6.77
N PHE A 152 28.19 18.35 -7.64
CA PHE A 152 28.28 18.58 -9.08
C PHE A 152 28.03 20.05 -9.46
N ALA A 153 27.10 20.72 -8.79
CA ALA A 153 26.88 22.15 -8.98
C ALA A 153 28.11 22.98 -8.59
N ALA A 154 28.76 22.64 -7.47
CA ALA A 154 30.00 23.29 -7.06
C ALA A 154 31.14 23.05 -8.08
N LEU A 155 31.32 21.81 -8.56
CA LEU A 155 32.34 21.50 -9.57
C LEU A 155 32.06 22.16 -10.92
N ALA A 156 30.80 22.27 -11.34
CA ALA A 156 30.43 23.01 -12.54
C ALA A 156 30.83 24.49 -12.45
N ALA A 157 30.79 25.10 -11.25
CA ALA A 157 31.26 26.47 -11.03
C ALA A 157 32.78 26.62 -11.23
N TYR A 158 33.56 25.56 -11.08
CA TYR A 158 35.02 25.53 -11.33
C TYR A 158 35.40 25.34 -12.81
N LYS A 159 34.52 25.71 -13.75
CA LYS A 159 34.71 25.67 -15.22
C LYS A 159 34.76 24.28 -15.87
N PHE A 160 34.20 23.25 -15.25
CA PHE A 160 33.97 21.99 -15.93
C PHE A 160 32.59 21.97 -16.60
N GLU A 161 32.51 22.37 -17.87
CA GLU A 161 31.24 22.54 -18.61
C GLU A 161 30.38 21.26 -18.68
N SER A 162 31.01 20.08 -18.63
CA SER A 162 30.31 18.78 -18.74
C SER A 162 29.49 18.38 -17.51
N TYR A 163 29.63 19.05 -16.36
CA TYR A 163 28.90 18.65 -15.13
C TYR A 163 27.50 19.23 -15.02
N GLN A 164 27.11 20.17 -15.88
CA GLN A 164 25.75 20.74 -15.87
C GLN A 164 24.66 19.68 -16.13
N ALA A 165 24.94 18.72 -17.03
CA ALA A 165 24.02 17.61 -17.32
C ALA A 165 23.78 16.72 -16.08
N TRP A 166 24.81 16.50 -15.26
CA TRP A 166 24.71 15.71 -14.03
C TRP A 166 23.86 16.39 -12.94
N VAL A 167 23.91 17.72 -12.86
CA VAL A 167 23.03 18.50 -11.96
C VAL A 167 21.57 18.32 -12.35
N ALA A 168 21.25 18.46 -13.65
CA ALA A 168 19.89 18.24 -14.14
C ALA A 168 19.42 16.80 -13.87
N PHE A 169 20.27 15.81 -14.13
CA PHE A 169 19.98 14.40 -13.87
C PHE A 169 19.67 14.11 -12.40
N THR A 170 20.54 14.53 -11.48
CA THR A 170 20.32 14.34 -10.03
C THR A 170 19.05 15.04 -9.55
N THR A 171 18.71 16.20 -10.10
CA THR A 171 17.46 16.92 -9.79
C THR A 171 16.23 16.15 -10.27
N CYS A 172 16.25 15.63 -11.50
CA CYS A 172 15.19 14.76 -12.01
C CYS A 172 15.03 13.50 -11.15
N LEU A 173 16.14 12.90 -10.71
CA LEU A 173 16.12 11.70 -9.88
C LEU A 173 15.51 11.99 -8.49
N VAL A 174 15.92 13.08 -7.83
CA VAL A 174 15.33 13.53 -6.56
C VAL A 174 13.82 13.76 -6.71
N ASN A 175 13.39 14.45 -7.78
CA ASN A 175 11.97 14.69 -8.04
C ASN A 175 11.21 13.38 -8.28
N SER A 176 11.80 12.43 -9.00
CA SER A 176 11.21 11.11 -9.26
C SER A 176 11.04 10.31 -7.97
N LEU A 177 12.10 10.21 -7.16
CA LEU A 177 12.07 9.51 -5.86
C LEU A 177 11.08 10.16 -4.89
N THR A 178 11.00 11.50 -4.86
CA THR A 178 10.06 12.23 -4.02
C THR A 178 8.61 11.94 -4.44
N ARG A 179 8.33 11.98 -5.75
CA ARG A 179 7.01 11.60 -6.28
C ARG A 179 6.66 10.14 -5.99
N TYR A 180 7.63 9.24 -6.09
CA TYR A 180 7.44 7.84 -5.73
C TYR A 180 7.12 7.68 -4.25
N LEU A 181 7.82 8.39 -3.36
CA LEU A 181 7.55 8.38 -1.92
C LEU A 181 6.13 8.90 -1.63
N ASP A 182 5.74 10.02 -2.23
CA ASP A 182 4.38 10.58 -2.11
C ASP A 182 3.30 9.62 -2.63
N TYR A 183 3.57 8.98 -3.78
CA TYR A 183 2.67 8.02 -4.41
C TYR A 183 2.51 6.75 -3.56
N SER A 184 3.62 6.22 -3.02
CA SER A 184 3.63 5.01 -2.19
C SER A 184 2.81 5.16 -0.91
N ARG A 185 2.61 6.41 -0.44
CA ARG A 185 1.92 6.73 0.82
C ARG A 185 2.43 5.94 2.01
N THR A 186 3.71 5.56 1.98
CA THR A 186 4.36 4.67 2.94
C THR A 186 4.21 5.16 4.37
N GLU A 187 4.32 6.47 4.61
CA GLU A 187 4.20 7.06 5.95
C GLU A 187 2.78 6.90 6.54
N TRP A 188 1.74 7.09 5.72
CA TRP A 188 0.36 6.92 6.17
C TRP A 188 0.10 5.46 6.54
N SER A 189 0.54 4.53 5.68
CA SER A 189 0.38 3.09 5.89
C SER A 189 1.13 2.63 7.14
N LEU A 190 2.37 3.11 7.32
CA LEU A 190 3.19 2.83 8.50
C LEU A 190 2.50 3.30 9.79
N LYS A 191 2.03 4.55 9.84
CA LYS A 191 1.30 5.09 11.00
C LYS A 191 0.05 4.28 11.31
N LYS A 192 -0.71 3.90 10.28
CA LYS A 192 -1.94 3.10 10.43
C LYS A 192 -1.62 1.70 10.98
N TYR A 193 -0.62 1.01 10.44
CA TYR A 193 -0.21 -0.32 10.91
C TYR A 193 0.32 -0.29 12.35
N ASN A 194 1.17 0.68 12.71
CA ASN A 194 1.64 0.84 14.09
C ASN A 194 0.47 1.09 15.05
N ARG A 195 -0.48 1.94 14.66
CA ARG A 195 -1.69 2.20 15.46
C ARG A 195 -2.54 0.95 15.66
N THR A 196 -2.81 0.20 14.58
CA THR A 196 -3.58 -1.05 14.67
C THR A 196 -2.85 -2.09 15.52
N HIS A 197 -1.54 -2.24 15.35
CA HIS A 197 -0.70 -3.10 16.19
C HIS A 197 -0.84 -2.75 17.68
N HIS A 198 -0.73 -1.47 18.04
CA HIS A 198 -0.91 -1.02 19.43
C HIS A 198 -2.31 -1.32 19.98
N TYR A 199 -3.37 -1.14 19.18
CA TYR A 199 -4.72 -1.46 19.61
C TYR A 199 -4.92 -2.96 19.85
N LEU A 200 -4.42 -3.81 18.95
CA LEU A 200 -4.48 -5.25 19.11
C LEU A 200 -3.66 -5.73 20.31
N MET A 201 -2.49 -5.15 20.55
CA MET A 201 -1.70 -5.42 21.77
C MET A 201 -2.43 -4.99 23.04
N ASN A 202 -3.14 -3.85 23.03
CA ASN A 202 -3.97 -3.45 24.15
C ASN A 202 -5.13 -4.42 24.41
N VAL A 203 -5.75 -4.96 23.35
CA VAL A 203 -6.78 -6.01 23.48
C VAL A 203 -6.18 -7.27 24.10
N ARG A 204 -4.98 -7.68 23.68
CA ARG A 204 -4.25 -8.80 24.27
C ARG A 204 -3.96 -8.57 25.76
N TYR A 205 -3.42 -7.41 26.12
CA TYR A 205 -3.13 -7.08 27.52
C TYR A 205 -4.38 -7.08 28.37
N TRP A 206 -5.47 -6.48 27.88
CA TRP A 206 -6.78 -6.54 28.52
C TRP A 206 -7.23 -7.99 28.72
N TRP A 207 -7.14 -8.84 27.70
CA TRP A 207 -7.50 -10.26 27.83
C TRP A 207 -6.67 -10.97 28.89
N SER A 208 -5.34 -10.82 28.87
CA SER A 208 -4.44 -11.45 29.83
C SER A 208 -4.61 -10.96 31.27
N SER A 209 -5.21 -9.78 31.47
CA SER A 209 -5.52 -9.23 32.78
C SER A 209 -6.79 -9.83 33.40
N LEU A 210 -7.60 -10.55 32.62
CA LEU A 210 -8.79 -11.22 33.12
C LEU A 210 -8.37 -12.50 33.84
N ASP A 211 -8.96 -12.74 35.01
CA ASP A 211 -8.72 -13.96 35.77
C ASP A 211 -9.17 -15.21 34.97
N SER A 212 -8.32 -16.23 34.98
CA SER A 212 -8.41 -17.45 34.16
C SER A 212 -9.72 -18.25 34.35
N GLY A 213 -10.39 -18.10 35.48
CA GLY A 213 -11.65 -18.80 35.79
C GLY A 213 -12.92 -18.08 35.34
N ALA A 214 -12.81 -16.86 34.79
CA ALA A 214 -13.96 -16.01 34.53
C ALA A 214 -14.29 -15.90 33.04
N ASP A 215 -14.23 -17.02 32.33
CA ASP A 215 -14.65 -17.11 30.93
C ASP A 215 -16.18 -16.92 30.83
N SER A 216 -16.59 -15.81 30.23
CA SER A 216 -18.01 -15.51 30.01
C SER A 216 -18.25 -15.10 28.57
N LEU A 217 -19.41 -15.47 28.03
CA LEU A 217 -19.82 -15.12 26.67
C LEU A 217 -19.69 -13.61 26.40
N LYS A 218 -20.00 -12.78 27.40
CA LYS A 218 -19.85 -11.32 27.31
C LYS A 218 -18.40 -10.89 27.10
N LYS A 219 -17.44 -11.53 27.78
CA LYS A 219 -16.01 -11.25 27.62
C LYS A 219 -15.49 -11.77 26.28
N ARG A 220 -15.89 -12.96 25.85
CA ARG A 220 -15.55 -13.49 24.52
C ARG A 220 -16.08 -12.59 23.40
N ASN A 221 -17.35 -12.18 23.48
CA ASN A 221 -17.95 -11.24 22.53
C ASN A 221 -17.16 -9.93 22.46
N ARG A 222 -16.74 -9.39 23.60
CA ARG A 222 -15.93 -8.17 23.65
C ARG A 222 -14.54 -8.37 23.04
N LEU A 223 -13.88 -9.49 23.30
CA LEU A 223 -12.58 -9.83 22.72
C LEU A 223 -12.66 -9.87 21.19
N VAL A 224 -13.61 -10.64 20.65
CA VAL A 224 -13.78 -10.82 19.21
C VAL A 224 -14.23 -9.52 18.56
N SER A 225 -15.21 -8.81 19.12
CA SER A 225 -15.67 -7.51 18.59
C SER A 225 -14.52 -6.52 18.49
N LEU A 226 -13.82 -6.23 19.59
CA LEU A 226 -12.72 -5.25 19.55
C LEU A 226 -11.62 -5.63 18.54
N THR A 227 -11.26 -6.91 18.49
CA THR A 227 -10.23 -7.40 17.56
C THR A 227 -10.66 -7.21 16.12
N GLU A 228 -11.84 -7.70 15.76
CA GLU A 228 -12.33 -7.66 14.38
C GLU A 228 -12.73 -6.24 13.97
N ASP A 229 -13.22 -5.40 14.88
CA ASP A 229 -13.51 -3.99 14.62
C ASP A 229 -12.23 -3.23 14.25
N PHE A 230 -11.14 -3.40 15.00
CA PHE A 230 -9.86 -2.76 14.66
C PHE A 230 -9.26 -3.26 13.34
N ILE A 231 -9.44 -4.55 13.01
CA ILE A 231 -9.01 -5.10 11.72
C ILE A 231 -9.89 -4.55 10.58
N SER A 232 -11.21 -4.53 10.75
CA SER A 232 -12.14 -3.99 9.75
C SER A 232 -11.93 -2.49 9.51
N GLU A 233 -11.75 -1.69 10.57
CA GLU A 233 -11.43 -0.25 10.46
C GLU A 233 -10.14 0.02 9.69
N GLU A 234 -9.21 -0.93 9.70
CA GLU A 234 -7.96 -0.85 8.95
C GLU A 234 -8.21 -1.13 7.47
N VAL A 235 -8.87 -2.25 7.19
CA VAL A 235 -9.21 -2.69 5.84
C VAL A 235 -10.08 -1.67 5.12
N ASP A 236 -11.06 -1.09 5.82
CA ASP A 236 -11.95 -0.06 5.30
C ASP A 236 -11.20 1.24 5.00
N ALA A 237 -10.28 1.63 5.88
CA ALA A 237 -9.44 2.81 5.65
C ALA A 237 -8.58 2.65 4.40
N TRP A 238 -8.02 1.46 4.14
CA TRP A 238 -7.33 1.15 2.90
C TRP A 238 -8.24 1.21 1.68
N GLY A 239 -9.44 0.62 1.76
CA GLY A 239 -10.41 0.68 0.68
C GLY A 239 -10.79 2.11 0.30
N GLN A 240 -11.10 2.94 1.30
CA GLN A 240 -11.40 4.36 1.10
C GLN A 240 -10.21 5.12 0.51
N GLN A 241 -8.99 4.80 0.95
CA GLN A 241 -7.78 5.44 0.46
C GLN A 241 -7.49 5.09 -1.00
N MET A 242 -7.66 3.82 -1.38
CA MET A 242 -7.55 3.36 -2.77
C MET A 242 -8.62 4.00 -3.65
N GLN A 243 -9.87 4.04 -3.19
CA GLN A 243 -10.96 4.71 -3.91
C GLN A 243 -10.65 6.20 -4.14
N LYS A 244 -10.15 6.90 -3.11
CA LYS A 244 -9.70 8.30 -3.24
C LYS A 244 -8.54 8.45 -4.22
N ALA A 245 -7.61 7.49 -4.26
CA ALA A 245 -6.50 7.49 -5.21
C ALA A 245 -7.01 7.34 -6.66
N PHE A 246 -7.92 6.39 -6.93
CA PHE A 246 -8.51 6.20 -8.24
C PHE A 246 -9.31 7.42 -8.71
N VAL A 247 -10.13 8.01 -7.82
CA VAL A 247 -10.88 9.22 -8.14
C VAL A 247 -9.94 10.38 -8.46
N LYS A 248 -8.88 10.56 -7.67
CA LYS A 248 -7.87 11.59 -7.92
C LYS A 248 -7.18 11.38 -9.27
N GLN A 249 -6.71 10.16 -9.56
CA GLN A 249 -6.05 9.82 -10.82
C GLN A 249 -6.98 10.03 -12.02
N LYS A 250 -8.25 9.62 -11.92
CA LYS A 250 -9.26 9.84 -12.97
C LYS A 250 -9.51 11.32 -13.22
N ASN A 251 -9.55 12.13 -12.17
CA ASN A 251 -9.73 13.59 -12.29
C ASN A 251 -8.49 14.26 -12.91
N GLU A 252 -7.27 13.86 -12.51
CA GLU A 252 -6.02 14.36 -13.08
C GLU A 252 -5.90 13.99 -14.57
N GLN A 253 -6.23 12.75 -14.94
CA GLN A 253 -6.26 12.33 -16.35
C GLN A 253 -7.30 13.12 -17.16
N LYS A 254 -8.47 13.38 -16.58
CA LYS A 254 -9.49 14.22 -17.21
C LYS A 254 -8.99 15.65 -17.44
N GLN A 255 -8.34 16.26 -16.45
CA GLN A 255 -7.76 17.60 -16.56
C GLN A 255 -6.65 17.66 -17.62
N GLN A 256 -5.75 16.67 -17.65
CA GLN A 256 -4.70 16.59 -18.67
C GLN A 256 -5.28 16.46 -20.08
N ASN A 257 -6.33 15.63 -20.24
CA ASN A 257 -7.04 15.50 -21.50
C ASN A 257 -7.72 16.81 -21.92
N GLU A 258 -8.33 17.54 -20.99
CA GLU A 258 -8.94 18.85 -21.25
C GLU A 258 -7.89 19.91 -21.63
N GLU A 259 -6.74 19.94 -20.95
CA GLU A 259 -5.63 20.85 -21.24
C GLU A 259 -5.00 20.56 -22.61
N LEU A 260 -4.69 19.29 -22.90
CA LEU A 260 -4.17 18.87 -24.21
C LEU A 260 -5.12 19.29 -25.33
N MET A 261 -6.43 19.14 -25.11
CA MET A 261 -7.44 19.58 -26.06
C MET A 261 -7.49 21.09 -26.23
N ALA A 262 -7.31 21.86 -25.15
CA ALA A 262 -7.21 23.31 -25.23
C ALA A 262 -5.96 23.73 -26.03
N THR A 263 -4.81 23.06 -25.83
CA THR A 263 -3.58 23.32 -26.60
C THR A 263 -3.75 22.97 -28.08
N LEU A 264 -4.34 21.82 -28.40
CA LEU A 264 -4.63 21.40 -29.78
C LEU A 264 -5.59 22.37 -30.49
N LYS A 265 -6.60 22.88 -29.78
CA LYS A 265 -7.53 23.88 -30.32
C LYS A 265 -6.87 25.26 -30.49
N ALA A 266 -5.96 25.64 -29.60
CA ALA A 266 -5.25 26.91 -29.65
C ALA A 266 -4.18 26.96 -30.76
N GLN A 267 -3.63 25.80 -31.16
CA GLN A 267 -2.84 25.71 -32.38
C GLN A 267 -3.76 25.82 -33.61
N GLU A 268 -4.02 27.03 -34.10
CA GLU A 268 -4.69 27.28 -35.38
C GLU A 268 -4.07 26.48 -36.55
N GLY A 269 -2.77 26.17 -36.44
CA GLY A 269 -2.05 25.28 -37.36
C GLY A 269 -2.62 23.86 -37.46
N TYR A 270 -3.23 23.31 -36.41
CA TYR A 270 -3.83 21.97 -36.44
C TYR A 270 -5.07 21.94 -37.36
N LYS A 271 -5.95 22.94 -37.25
CA LYS A 271 -7.11 23.07 -38.16
C LYS A 271 -6.68 23.26 -39.61
N ASN A 272 -5.65 24.08 -39.85
CA ASN A 272 -5.13 24.31 -41.19
C ASN A 272 -4.44 23.06 -41.76
N ALA A 273 -3.64 22.34 -40.97
CA ALA A 273 -2.98 21.09 -41.39
C ALA A 273 -3.99 19.96 -41.66
N MET A 274 -5.01 19.81 -40.82
CA MET A 274 -6.08 18.81 -41.03
C MET A 274 -6.91 19.14 -42.27
N LYS A 275 -7.12 20.42 -42.55
CA LYS A 275 -7.75 20.90 -43.78
C LYS A 275 -6.89 20.65 -45.02
N GLU A 276 -5.59 20.92 -44.96
CA GLU A 276 -4.65 20.63 -46.05
C GLU A 276 -4.54 19.13 -46.36
N LEU A 277 -4.69 18.26 -45.34
CA LEU A 277 -4.70 16.81 -45.50
C LEU A 277 -6.07 16.24 -45.91
N GLY A 278 -7.09 17.07 -46.15
CA GLY A 278 -8.45 16.63 -46.48
C GLY A 278 -9.15 15.86 -45.34
N MET A 279 -8.61 15.95 -44.12
CA MET A 279 -9.12 15.32 -42.91
C MET A 279 -10.05 16.24 -42.13
N GLU A 280 -10.82 17.10 -42.80
CA GLU A 280 -11.81 17.99 -42.15
C GLU A 280 -12.89 17.20 -41.39
N TRP A 281 -13.05 15.91 -41.68
CA TRP A 281 -13.98 15.00 -41.01
C TRP A 281 -13.48 14.49 -39.65
N LEU A 282 -12.19 14.65 -39.33
CA LEU A 282 -11.60 14.34 -38.02
C LEU A 282 -11.82 15.52 -37.07
N ASP A 283 -13.07 15.69 -36.64
CA ASP A 283 -13.36 16.68 -35.61
C ASP A 283 -12.78 16.21 -34.26
N THR A 284 -12.33 17.18 -33.46
CA THR A 284 -11.63 16.92 -32.20
C THR A 284 -12.54 16.25 -31.16
N GLU A 285 -13.85 16.40 -31.27
CA GLU A 285 -14.86 15.83 -30.39
C GLU A 285 -15.03 14.33 -30.65
N SER A 286 -15.06 13.92 -31.92
CA SER A 286 -15.09 12.52 -32.37
C SER A 286 -13.81 11.77 -31.96
N VAL A 287 -12.64 12.39 -32.10
CA VAL A 287 -11.36 11.80 -31.63
C VAL A 287 -11.36 11.61 -30.12
N MET A 288 -11.90 12.57 -29.36
CA MET A 288 -11.96 12.47 -27.90
C MET A 288 -13.01 11.48 -27.41
N ALA A 289 -14.16 11.39 -28.07
CA ALA A 289 -15.13 10.35 -27.81
C ALA A 289 -14.50 8.96 -28.02
N ALA A 290 -13.66 8.82 -29.05
CA ALA A 290 -12.94 7.59 -29.34
C ALA A 290 -11.83 7.27 -28.33
N ILE A 291 -11.07 8.26 -27.85
CA ILE A 291 -10.01 8.05 -26.84
C ILE A 291 -10.63 7.68 -25.49
N ASN A 292 -11.72 8.34 -25.09
CA ASN A 292 -12.37 8.10 -23.80
C ASN A 292 -13.15 6.78 -23.76
N ASP A 293 -13.68 6.33 -24.90
CA ASP A 293 -14.31 5.02 -25.06
C ASP A 293 -13.86 4.35 -26.37
N PRO A 294 -12.73 3.62 -26.35
CA PRO A 294 -12.16 2.99 -27.55
C PRO A 294 -13.06 1.94 -28.20
N LYS A 295 -14.07 1.45 -27.48
CA LYS A 295 -15.05 0.47 -27.98
C LYS A 295 -16.36 1.12 -28.38
N GLY A 296 -16.54 2.41 -28.08
CA GLY A 296 -17.75 3.16 -28.34
C GLY A 296 -18.03 3.37 -29.83
N PRO A 297 -19.27 3.72 -30.19
CA PRO A 297 -19.70 3.87 -31.58
C PRO A 297 -18.92 4.96 -32.33
N GLU A 298 -18.50 6.03 -31.64
CA GLU A 298 -17.67 7.08 -32.24
C GLU A 298 -16.24 6.60 -32.52
N ALA A 299 -15.65 5.75 -31.66
CA ALA A 299 -14.37 5.11 -31.94
C ALA A 299 -14.44 4.23 -33.19
N GLN A 300 -15.46 3.37 -33.26
CA GLN A 300 -15.65 2.46 -34.40
C GLN A 300 -15.86 3.22 -35.71
N LYS A 301 -16.62 4.33 -35.67
CA LYS A 301 -16.85 5.20 -36.82
C LYS A 301 -15.59 5.96 -37.24
N LEU A 302 -14.79 6.41 -36.27
CA LEU A 302 -13.49 7.05 -36.53
C LEU A 302 -12.52 6.06 -37.19
N PHE A 303 -12.41 4.84 -36.66
CA PHE A 303 -11.56 3.79 -37.22
C PHE A 303 -12.03 3.36 -38.62
N GLY A 304 -13.35 3.26 -38.85
CA GLY A 304 -13.90 2.97 -40.17
C GLY A 304 -13.53 4.05 -41.20
N LYS A 305 -13.71 5.34 -40.84
CA LYS A 305 -13.33 6.44 -41.73
C LYS A 305 -11.82 6.57 -41.94
N LEU A 306 -11.00 6.24 -40.94
CA LEU A 306 -9.54 6.17 -41.08
C LEU A 306 -9.15 5.05 -42.06
N ALA A 307 -9.81 3.90 -41.98
CA ALA A 307 -9.62 2.79 -42.92
C ALA A 307 -10.07 3.16 -44.34
N ASP A 308 -11.21 3.85 -44.48
CA ASP A 308 -11.71 4.33 -45.76
C ASP A 308 -10.79 5.42 -46.37
N ALA A 309 -10.33 6.39 -45.57
CA ALA A 309 -9.37 7.40 -46.01
C ALA A 309 -8.01 6.77 -46.40
N ALA A 310 -7.54 5.77 -45.65
CA ALA A 310 -6.36 4.99 -45.99
C ALA A 310 -6.53 4.22 -47.32
N SER A 311 -7.75 3.79 -47.65
CA SER A 311 -8.06 3.12 -48.92
C SER A 311 -8.19 4.07 -50.11
N GLN A 312 -8.67 5.30 -49.89
CA GLN A 312 -8.84 6.33 -50.94
C GLN A 312 -7.54 7.02 -51.33
N LEU A 313 -6.55 7.07 -50.43
CA LEU A 313 -5.19 7.55 -50.70
C LEU A 313 -4.39 6.51 -51.52
N GLY A 314 -4.91 6.10 -52.69
CA GLY A 314 -4.32 5.18 -53.66
C GLY A 314 -2.94 5.56 -54.23
N GLY A 315 -2.19 6.45 -53.57
CA GLY A 315 -0.72 6.56 -53.60
C GLY A 315 -0.07 5.82 -52.43
N LEU A 316 -0.67 4.68 -52.04
CA LEU A 316 -0.33 3.92 -50.84
C LEU A 316 1.14 3.52 -50.79
N GLN A 317 1.87 3.40 -51.90
CA GLN A 317 3.30 3.07 -51.83
C GLN A 317 4.16 4.27 -51.38
N GLU A 318 3.84 5.50 -51.76
CA GLU A 318 4.63 6.69 -51.39
C GLU A 318 4.27 7.20 -49.99
N ALA A 319 2.98 7.16 -49.64
CA ALA A 319 2.52 7.44 -48.28
C ALA A 319 2.96 6.35 -47.30
N LYS A 320 2.90 5.06 -47.68
CA LYS A 320 3.48 3.97 -46.88
C LYS A 320 4.99 4.10 -46.75
N ASN A 321 5.74 4.44 -47.80
CA ASN A 321 7.19 4.65 -47.67
C ASN A 321 7.54 5.83 -46.76
N LYS A 322 6.79 6.94 -46.80
CA LYS A 322 7.01 8.09 -45.90
C LYS A 322 6.55 7.81 -44.47
N VAL A 323 5.45 7.08 -44.30
CA VAL A 323 4.97 6.64 -42.99
C VAL A 323 5.91 5.58 -42.42
N GLU A 324 6.40 4.62 -43.21
CA GLU A 324 7.43 3.64 -42.81
C GLU A 324 8.78 4.31 -42.54
N GLU A 325 9.13 5.40 -43.24
CA GLU A 325 10.34 6.20 -42.93
C GLU A 325 10.19 6.97 -41.61
N VAL A 326 9.01 7.56 -41.37
CA VAL A 326 8.71 8.27 -40.11
C VAL A 326 8.57 7.27 -38.96
N VAL A 327 7.91 6.13 -39.17
CA VAL A 327 7.80 5.04 -38.21
C VAL A 327 9.17 4.44 -37.94
N ALA A 328 10.03 4.19 -38.94
CA ALA A 328 11.40 3.72 -38.71
C ALA A 328 12.29 4.75 -38.01
N LYS A 329 12.06 6.06 -38.22
CA LYS A 329 12.73 7.13 -37.46
C LYS A 329 12.20 7.22 -36.03
N VAL A 330 10.90 7.02 -35.82
CA VAL A 330 10.26 7.05 -34.50
C VAL A 330 10.58 5.78 -33.71
N GLU A 331 10.53 4.60 -34.33
CA GLU A 331 11.00 3.32 -33.80
C GLU A 331 12.50 3.36 -33.57
N GLY A 332 13.31 3.92 -34.47
CA GLY A 332 14.75 4.10 -34.23
C GLY A 332 15.07 5.06 -33.08
N VAL A 333 14.25 6.10 -32.87
CA VAL A 333 14.35 6.97 -31.69
C VAL A 333 13.80 6.28 -30.45
N ALA A 334 12.72 5.51 -30.56
CA ALA A 334 12.10 4.78 -29.46
C ALA A 334 12.95 3.59 -29.01
N ASP A 335 13.63 2.88 -29.91
CA ASP A 335 14.59 1.81 -29.64
C ASP A 335 15.91 2.37 -29.14
N LYS A 336 16.31 3.55 -29.60
CA LYS A 336 17.48 4.24 -29.04
C LYS A 336 17.17 4.78 -27.64
N VAL A 337 15.99 5.32 -27.40
CA VAL A 337 15.53 5.77 -26.09
C VAL A 337 15.26 4.56 -25.19
N ALA A 338 14.63 3.50 -25.67
CA ALA A 338 14.40 2.26 -24.94
C ALA A 338 15.72 1.55 -24.64
N GLY A 339 16.66 1.51 -25.59
CA GLY A 339 18.00 0.97 -25.35
C GLY A 339 18.86 1.83 -24.42
N GLU A 340 18.72 3.16 -24.46
CA GLU A 340 19.35 4.06 -23.47
C GLU A 340 18.67 3.96 -22.10
N VAL A 341 17.35 3.75 -22.05
CA VAL A 341 16.57 3.54 -20.83
C VAL A 341 16.82 2.17 -20.22
N ASP A 342 16.87 1.11 -21.02
CA ASP A 342 17.20 -0.26 -20.60
C ASP A 342 18.67 -0.34 -20.20
N SER A 343 19.60 0.29 -20.94
CA SER A 343 20.99 0.41 -20.50
C SER A 343 21.12 1.23 -19.22
N ALA A 344 20.27 2.25 -19.01
CA ALA A 344 20.23 2.99 -17.77
C ALA A 344 19.56 2.20 -16.63
N LEU A 345 18.57 1.36 -16.95
CA LEU A 345 17.90 0.46 -16.01
C LEU A 345 18.85 -0.64 -15.56
N ASP A 346 19.54 -1.31 -16.48
CA ASP A 346 20.56 -2.33 -16.20
C ASP A 346 21.68 -1.75 -15.35
N LYS A 347 22.16 -0.54 -15.68
CA LYS A 347 23.17 0.16 -14.87
C LYS A 347 22.63 0.56 -13.50
N ALA A 348 21.34 0.91 -13.41
CA ALA A 348 20.70 1.23 -12.15
C ALA A 348 20.49 -0.03 -11.29
N GLU A 349 20.10 -1.16 -11.87
CA GLU A 349 20.00 -2.46 -11.21
C GLU A 349 21.36 -2.96 -10.73
N ASP A 350 22.41 -2.82 -11.54
CA ASP A 350 23.80 -3.12 -11.15
C ASP A 350 24.26 -2.22 -10.00
N LEU A 351 23.91 -0.92 -10.02
CA LEU A 351 24.19 0.03 -8.94
C LEU A 351 23.42 -0.32 -7.67
N ILE A 352 22.14 -0.69 -7.78
CA ILE A 352 21.31 -1.11 -6.64
C ILE A 352 21.90 -2.39 -6.04
N ALA A 353 22.19 -3.41 -6.85
CA ALA A 353 22.83 -4.65 -6.38
C ALA A 353 24.24 -4.41 -5.82
N HIS A 354 24.97 -3.41 -6.30
CA HIS A 354 26.24 -3.00 -5.72
C HIS A 354 26.05 -2.33 -4.36
N VAL A 355 25.11 -1.39 -4.24
CA VAL A 355 24.78 -0.70 -2.99
C VAL A 355 24.23 -1.68 -1.95
N GLU A 356 23.38 -2.64 -2.34
CA GLU A 356 22.90 -3.69 -1.43
C GLU A 356 24.05 -4.56 -0.90
N ARG A 357 24.98 -4.99 -1.77
CA ARG A 357 26.17 -5.74 -1.34
C ARG A 357 27.09 -4.91 -0.45
N GLU A 358 27.29 -3.63 -0.76
CA GLU A 358 28.08 -2.74 0.07
C GLU A 358 27.41 -2.47 1.43
N TRP A 359 26.08 -2.31 1.43
CA TRP A 359 25.28 -2.12 2.62
C TRP A 359 25.29 -3.35 3.53
N GLU A 360 25.11 -4.57 2.98
CA GLU A 360 25.24 -5.82 3.72
C GLU A 360 26.65 -6.00 4.29
N SER A 361 27.68 -5.66 3.51
CA SER A 361 29.07 -5.67 3.95
C SER A 361 29.32 -4.69 5.09
N ARG A 362 28.81 -3.45 4.98
CA ARG A 362 28.91 -2.42 6.03
C ARG A 362 28.10 -2.79 7.26
N LEU A 363 26.91 -3.35 7.12
CA LEU A 363 26.12 -3.89 8.24
C LEU A 363 26.89 -5.00 8.96
N LYS A 364 27.56 -5.88 8.22
CA LYS A 364 28.41 -6.93 8.80
C LYS A 364 29.64 -6.34 9.51
N MET A 365 30.27 -5.31 8.94
CA MET A 365 31.37 -4.58 9.60
C MET A 365 30.90 -3.85 10.85
N ILE A 366 29.76 -3.15 10.81
CA ILE A 366 29.18 -2.45 11.96
C ILE A 366 28.79 -3.46 13.03
N LYS A 367 28.19 -4.61 12.67
CA LYS A 367 27.85 -5.67 13.61
C LYS A 367 29.09 -6.26 14.27
N ASN A 368 30.16 -6.50 13.50
CA ASN A 368 31.43 -7.00 14.03
C ASN A 368 32.17 -5.94 14.87
N ALA A 369 32.11 -4.67 14.47
CA ALA A 369 32.67 -3.55 15.23
C ALA A 369 31.88 -3.32 16.52
N ALA A 370 30.55 -3.39 16.49
CA ALA A 370 29.68 -3.30 17.64
C ALA A 370 29.90 -4.47 18.62
N MET A 371 30.11 -5.70 18.10
CA MET A 371 30.53 -6.83 18.94
C MET A 371 31.92 -6.59 19.56
N GLY A 372 32.88 -6.05 18.81
CA GLY A 372 34.20 -5.70 19.34
C GLY A 372 34.21 -4.49 20.29
N TRP A 373 33.22 -3.60 20.19
CA TRP A 373 33.01 -2.46 21.08
C TRP A 373 32.23 -2.85 22.34
N ALA A 374 31.31 -3.81 22.27
CA ALA A 374 30.58 -4.31 23.44
C ALA A 374 31.54 -4.82 24.55
N ASP A 375 32.68 -5.39 24.16
CA ASP A 375 33.70 -5.87 25.10
C ASP A 375 34.67 -4.77 25.56
N LYS A 376 34.89 -3.73 24.76
CA LYS A 376 35.90 -2.68 25.02
C LYS A 376 35.35 -1.41 25.64
N VAL A 377 34.08 -1.09 25.37
CA VAL A 377 33.42 0.12 25.87
C VAL A 377 33.31 0.12 27.39
N PRO A 378 32.95 -0.98 28.10
CA PRO A 378 32.95 -0.99 29.56
C PRO A 378 34.34 -0.72 30.15
N GLN A 379 35.38 -1.31 29.55
CA GLN A 379 36.77 -1.17 29.99
C GLN A 379 37.33 0.24 29.76
N ALA A 380 37.06 0.82 28.58
CA ALA A 380 37.44 2.18 28.26
C ALA A 380 36.64 3.22 29.08
N LEU A 381 35.37 2.94 29.41
CA LEU A 381 34.60 3.80 30.31
C LEU A 381 35.16 3.75 31.74
N GLU A 382 35.58 2.57 32.21
CA GLU A 382 36.16 2.39 33.54
C GLU A 382 37.53 3.07 33.66
N GLU A 383 38.39 2.96 32.65
CA GLU A 383 39.67 3.70 32.55
C GLU A 383 39.45 5.22 32.43
N TRP A 384 38.44 5.65 31.67
CA TRP A 384 38.12 7.07 31.50
C TRP A 384 37.55 7.69 32.78
N LEU A 385 36.66 6.97 33.49
CA LEU A 385 36.07 7.41 34.77
C LEU A 385 37.06 7.40 35.93
N THR A 386 38.12 6.58 35.87
CA THR A 386 39.16 6.52 36.89
C THR A 386 40.33 7.48 36.63
N SER A 387 40.41 8.09 35.44
CA SER A 387 41.42 9.11 35.15
C SER A 387 41.08 10.44 35.86
N ALA A 388 41.90 10.80 36.84
CA ALA A 388 41.68 11.97 37.70
C ALA A 388 41.66 13.31 36.93
N ASP A 389 42.42 13.42 35.84
CA ASP A 389 42.58 14.67 35.07
C ASP A 389 41.34 15.04 34.25
N ILE A 390 40.47 14.07 33.95
CA ILE A 390 39.24 14.31 33.17
C ILE A 390 38.06 14.60 34.09
N ARG A 391 37.99 13.98 35.26
CA ARG A 391 36.95 14.23 36.26
C ARG A 391 36.94 15.71 36.67
N ASP A 392 38.11 16.30 36.87
CA ASP A 392 38.22 17.71 37.24
C ASP A 392 37.94 18.68 36.08
N LYS A 393 38.26 18.32 34.83
CA LYS A 393 37.99 19.17 33.65
C LYS A 393 36.55 19.11 33.18
N PHE A 394 35.87 17.98 33.35
CA PHE A 394 34.50 17.78 32.88
C PHE A 394 33.47 18.39 33.85
N PHE A 395 33.68 18.28 35.18
CA PHE A 395 32.75 18.85 36.16
C PHE A 395 32.91 20.35 36.38
N VAL A 396 34.05 20.95 36.03
CA VAL A 396 34.31 22.40 36.19
C VAL A 396 33.74 23.24 35.04
N ASN A 397 33.56 22.67 33.83
CA ASN A 397 33.05 23.38 32.65
C ASN A 397 31.56 23.15 32.33
N LEU A 398 30.84 22.42 33.20
CA LEU A 398 29.40 22.17 33.02
C LEU A 398 28.50 23.44 32.96
N PRO A 399 28.83 24.60 33.59
CA PRO A 399 27.97 25.78 33.54
C PRO A 399 27.91 26.50 32.17
N GLU A 400 28.84 26.24 31.25
CA GLU A 400 28.91 26.98 29.96
C GLU A 400 28.25 26.23 28.80
N LEU A 401 27.98 24.93 28.93
CA LEU A 401 27.24 24.14 27.93
C LEU A 401 25.71 24.19 28.12
N THR A 402 25.24 24.78 29.23
CA THR A 402 23.82 24.81 29.62
C THR A 402 22.98 25.90 28.95
N THR A 403 23.57 26.81 28.18
CA THR A 403 22.85 27.92 27.52
C THR A 403 22.45 27.64 26.06
N THR A 404 22.89 26.53 25.45
CA THR A 404 22.63 26.27 24.01
C THR A 404 21.76 25.04 23.74
N PHE A 405 21.51 24.18 24.73
CA PHE A 405 20.56 23.07 24.62
C PHE A 405 19.56 23.11 25.78
N GLY A 406 18.27 23.19 25.44
CA GLY A 406 17.16 23.31 26.39
C GLY A 406 17.15 22.18 27.41
N TYR A 407 17.20 22.57 28.68
CA TYR A 407 17.42 21.70 29.85
C TYR A 407 16.21 20.80 30.23
N LEU A 408 15.11 20.81 29.47
CA LEU A 408 13.86 20.16 29.90
C LEU A 408 13.59 18.79 29.26
N GLU A 409 14.05 18.49 28.04
CA GLU A 409 13.74 17.19 27.41
C GLU A 409 14.75 16.09 27.73
N VAL A 410 16.04 16.40 27.89
CA VAL A 410 17.09 15.38 28.09
C VAL A 410 17.08 14.83 29.52
N LEU A 411 16.78 15.65 30.52
CA LEU A 411 16.67 15.19 31.92
C LEU A 411 15.38 14.43 32.19
N GLU A 412 14.32 14.64 31.42
CA GLU A 412 13.08 13.88 31.57
C GLU A 412 13.22 12.46 31.00
N VAL A 413 14.00 12.29 29.94
CA VAL A 413 14.36 10.96 29.40
C VAL A 413 15.32 10.22 30.35
N GLY A 414 16.30 10.92 30.93
CA GLY A 414 17.22 10.34 31.92
C GLY A 414 16.56 9.98 33.25
N ARG A 415 15.54 10.74 33.70
CA ARG A 415 14.79 10.45 34.93
C ARG A 415 13.74 9.33 34.74
N LYS A 416 13.23 9.12 33.53
CA LYS A 416 12.31 8.01 33.21
C LYS A 416 13.02 6.66 33.03
N MET A 417 14.33 6.67 32.76
CA MET A 417 15.17 5.48 32.81
C MET A 417 15.82 5.35 34.19
N GLY A 418 15.02 5.01 35.20
CA GLY A 418 15.55 4.66 36.53
C GLY A 418 16.46 3.41 36.46
N PRO A 419 17.35 3.21 37.44
CA PRO A 419 18.21 2.03 37.47
C PRO A 419 17.40 0.82 37.97
N ALA A 420 17.26 -0.19 37.13
CA ALA A 420 16.83 -1.53 37.51
C ALA A 420 17.66 -2.55 36.70
N TYR A 421 18.22 -3.65 37.19
CA TYR A 421 18.05 -4.43 38.43
C TYR A 421 16.67 -4.41 39.09
#